data_AF-A0A2N4YXW7-F1
#
_entry.id   AF-A0A2N4YXW7-F1
#
_cell.length_a   1.000
_cell.length_b   1.000
_cell.length_c   1.000
_cell.angle_alpha   90.00
_cell.angle_beta   90.00
_cell.angle_gamma   90.00
#
_symmetry.space_group_name_H-M   'P 1'
#
loop_
_entity.id
_entity.type
_entity.pdbx_description
1 polymer ?
#
loop_
_entity_poly.entity_id
_entity_poly.type
_entity_poly.pdbx_seq_one_letter_code
_entity_poly.pdbx_strand_id
1 'polypeptide(L)'
;PYSVRAFNKLDDLLDEVGADNVTIKIRLQSQPWHLFSGVIVRCILAASTLPHGREQAHKVMQAVADHREEFEFTDHCSGPNMNATPQQIIERIERYSHVLLGAAFARPELQDVIKWHSKYARQNGIHVSPTFMVNGLVQPDLGSGDDVSVWAARIMA
;
A
#
# COMPACT_ATOMS: atom_id res chain seq x y z
N PRO A 1 4.12 -5.34 -8.28
CA PRO A 1 5.32 -4.62 -8.79
C PRO A 1 5.03 -3.16 -9.20
N TYR A 2 3.99 -2.93 -10.02
CA TYR A 2 3.62 -1.58 -10.46
C TYR A 2 3.23 -0.63 -9.31
N SER A 3 2.55 -1.13 -8.27
CA SER A 3 2.23 -0.33 -7.08
C SER A 3 3.48 0.14 -6.34
N VAL A 4 4.53 -0.70 -6.26
CA VAL A 4 5.83 -0.33 -5.66
C VAL A 4 6.48 0.79 -6.47
N ARG A 5 6.48 0.68 -7.81
CA ARG A 5 7.00 1.73 -8.68
C ARG A 5 6.29 3.07 -8.47
N ALA A 6 4.97 3.06 -8.33
CA ALA A 6 4.21 4.28 -8.07
C ALA A 6 4.42 4.83 -6.66
N PHE A 7 4.46 3.95 -5.65
CA PHE A 7 4.70 4.31 -4.26
C PHE A 7 6.04 5.04 -4.08
N ASN A 8 7.11 4.54 -4.70
CA ASN A 8 8.45 5.15 -4.62
C ASN A 8 8.57 6.51 -5.35
N LYS A 9 7.52 6.99 -6.01
CA LYS A 9 7.47 8.30 -6.69
C LYS A 9 6.60 9.33 -5.94
N LEU A 10 5.98 8.96 -4.83
CA LEU A 10 5.02 9.83 -4.14
C LEU A 10 5.69 11.02 -3.44
N ASP A 11 6.90 10.84 -2.93
CA ASP A 11 7.68 11.94 -2.33
C ASP A 11 8.11 12.94 -3.40
N ASP A 12 8.68 12.46 -4.52
CA ASP A 12 9.02 13.31 -5.68
C ASP A 12 7.79 14.08 -6.20
N LEU A 13 6.61 13.46 -6.22
CA LEU A 13 5.36 14.13 -6.59
C LEU A 13 4.98 15.24 -5.61
N LEU A 14 5.15 15.00 -4.32
CA LEU A 14 4.85 15.99 -3.30
C LEU A 14 5.84 17.16 -3.36
N ASP A 15 7.10 16.90 -3.67
CA ASP A 15 8.14 17.92 -3.86
C ASP A 15 7.88 18.75 -5.13
N GLU A 16 7.45 18.12 -6.23
CA GLU A 16 7.12 18.79 -7.50
C GLU A 16 5.86 19.68 -7.39
N VAL A 17 4.80 19.17 -6.76
CA VAL A 17 3.50 19.87 -6.70
C VAL A 17 3.42 20.81 -5.49
N GLY A 18 4.11 20.49 -4.41
CA GLY A 18 4.05 21.19 -3.13
C GLY A 18 2.87 20.75 -2.25
N ALA A 19 3.15 20.53 -0.97
CA ALA A 19 2.16 20.05 0.01
C ALA A 19 0.97 21.00 0.24
N ASP A 20 1.09 22.28 -0.13
CA ASP A 20 0.01 23.26 -0.06
C ASP A 20 -1.02 23.10 -1.18
N ASN A 21 -0.64 22.45 -2.29
CA ASN A 21 -1.47 22.32 -3.49
C ASN A 21 -2.15 20.94 -3.59
N VAL A 22 -1.62 19.91 -2.91
CA VAL A 22 -2.14 18.55 -3.02
C VAL A 22 -2.15 17.82 -1.69
N THR A 23 -3.16 16.97 -1.50
CA THR A 23 -3.17 15.94 -0.45
C THR A 23 -3.13 14.56 -1.09
N ILE A 24 -2.02 13.84 -0.89
CA ILE A 24 -1.87 12.45 -1.36
C ILE A 24 -2.53 11.50 -0.34
N LYS A 25 -3.43 10.63 -0.81
CA LYS A 25 -4.08 9.60 0.01
C LYS A 25 -3.85 8.21 -0.57
N ILE A 26 -3.14 7.35 0.16
CA ILE A 26 -2.95 5.96 -0.22
C ILE A 26 -4.18 5.14 0.18
N ARG A 27 -4.75 4.41 -0.78
CA ARG A 27 -5.82 3.43 -0.56
C ARG A 27 -5.28 2.03 -0.84
N LEU A 28 -5.29 1.18 0.18
CA LEU A 28 -4.79 -0.19 0.08
C LEU A 28 -5.76 -1.07 -0.74
N GLN A 29 -5.39 -1.36 -1.98
CA GLN A 29 -6.09 -2.30 -2.87
C GLN A 29 -5.53 -3.71 -2.66
N SER A 30 -6.19 -4.50 -1.81
CA SER A 30 -5.79 -5.89 -1.59
C SER A 30 -6.24 -6.77 -2.76
N GLN A 31 -5.30 -7.29 -3.55
CA GLN A 31 -5.64 -8.17 -4.67
C GLN A 31 -5.70 -9.63 -4.22
N PRO A 32 -6.74 -10.40 -4.59
CA PRO A 32 -6.88 -11.80 -4.16
C PRO A 32 -5.80 -12.76 -4.69
N TRP A 33 -5.17 -12.45 -5.83
CA TRP A 33 -4.08 -13.28 -6.37
C TRP A 33 -2.73 -13.04 -5.68
N HIS A 34 -2.58 -11.94 -4.96
CA HIS A 34 -1.45 -11.73 -4.06
C HIS A 34 -1.79 -12.40 -2.72
N LEU A 35 -1.43 -13.67 -2.55
CA LEU A 35 -2.05 -14.55 -1.53
C LEU A 35 -1.86 -14.06 -0.08
N PHE A 36 -0.77 -13.36 0.24
CA PHE A 36 -0.57 -12.72 1.56
C PHE A 36 -1.02 -11.27 1.65
N SER A 37 -1.64 -10.70 0.61
CA SER A 37 -2.06 -9.30 0.56
C SER A 37 -2.96 -8.92 1.74
N GLY A 38 -3.88 -9.79 2.17
CA GLY A 38 -4.73 -9.52 3.33
C GLY A 38 -3.94 -9.35 4.64
N VAL A 39 -2.92 -10.18 4.85
CA VAL A 39 -2.03 -10.11 6.03
C VAL A 39 -1.18 -8.83 5.98
N ILE A 40 -0.58 -8.54 4.82
CA ILE A 40 0.28 -7.37 4.61
C ILE A 40 -0.52 -6.06 4.76
N VAL A 41 -1.70 -5.97 4.15
CA VAL A 41 -2.60 -4.81 4.28
C VAL A 41 -3.01 -4.59 5.74
N ARG A 42 -3.30 -5.67 6.47
CA ARG A 42 -3.60 -5.58 7.90
C ARG A 42 -2.39 -5.09 8.71
N CYS A 43 -1.17 -5.49 8.37
CA CYS A 43 0.05 -4.97 8.99
C CYS A 43 0.23 -3.46 8.78
N ILE A 44 0.03 -2.98 7.54
CA ILE A 44 0.12 -1.55 7.22
C ILE A 44 -0.92 -0.74 8.03
N LEU A 45 -2.16 -1.23 8.11
CA LEU A 45 -3.20 -0.56 8.88
C LEU A 45 -2.96 -0.66 10.39
N ALA A 46 -2.41 -1.77 10.89
CA ALA A 46 -2.00 -1.89 12.29
C ALA A 46 -0.97 -0.81 12.64
N ALA A 47 0.05 -0.65 11.79
CA ALA A 47 1.07 0.40 11.95
C ALA A 47 0.45 1.80 11.96
N SER A 48 -0.57 2.06 11.13
CA SER A 48 -1.27 3.36 11.12
C SER A 48 -1.99 3.72 12.42
N THR A 49 -2.22 2.75 13.32
CA THR A 49 -2.83 3.00 14.63
C THR A 49 -1.82 3.28 15.75
N LEU A 50 -0.52 3.15 15.47
CA LEU A 50 0.55 3.44 16.42
C LEU A 50 0.82 4.95 16.52
N PRO A 51 1.57 5.41 17.54
CA PRO A 51 2.11 6.77 17.56
C PRO A 51 2.90 7.07 16.28
N HIS A 52 2.68 8.26 15.69
CA HIS A 52 3.20 8.61 14.35
C HIS A 52 2.73 7.63 13.28
N GLY A 53 1.45 7.25 13.32
CA GLY A 53 0.92 6.14 12.53
C GLY A 53 1.14 6.27 11.01
N ARG A 54 1.13 7.50 10.47
CA ARG A 54 1.46 7.72 9.06
C ARG A 54 2.89 7.26 8.75
N GLU A 55 3.86 7.70 9.55
CA GLU A 55 5.27 7.37 9.40
C GLU A 55 5.52 5.87 9.63
N GLN A 56 4.83 5.27 10.60
CA GLN A 56 4.93 3.82 10.86
C GLN A 56 4.37 3.00 9.70
N ALA A 57 3.20 3.37 9.17
CA ALA A 57 2.61 2.72 8.00
C ALA A 57 3.50 2.88 6.76
N HIS A 58 4.12 4.06 6.58
CA HIS A 58 5.09 4.30 5.51
C HIS A 58 6.30 3.36 5.63
N LYS A 59 6.91 3.22 6.81
CA LYS A 59 8.01 2.28 7.05
C LYS A 59 7.65 0.84 6.71
N VAL A 60 6.45 0.40 7.09
CA VAL A 60 5.95 -0.94 6.75
C VAL A 60 5.77 -1.11 5.25
N MET A 61 5.18 -0.12 4.56
CA MET A 61 5.03 -0.16 3.10
C MET A 61 6.40 -0.17 2.40
N GLN A 62 7.35 0.65 2.84
CA GLN A 62 8.70 0.71 2.29
C GLN A 62 9.45 -0.61 2.50
N ALA A 63 9.41 -1.19 3.69
CA ALA A 63 10.03 -2.48 3.97
C ALA A 63 9.47 -3.61 3.08
N VAL A 64 8.15 -3.62 2.84
CA VAL A 64 7.53 -4.58 1.91
C VAL A 64 7.90 -4.27 0.47
N ALA A 65 8.01 -2.99 0.09
CA ALA A 65 8.39 -2.57 -1.26
C ALA A 65 9.83 -2.99 -1.61
N ASP A 66 10.78 -2.73 -0.70
CA ASP A 66 12.20 -3.02 -0.88
C ASP A 66 12.48 -4.53 -0.92
N HIS A 67 11.69 -5.31 -0.18
CA HIS A 67 11.81 -6.77 -0.10
C HIS A 67 10.63 -7.50 -0.78
N ARG A 68 10.03 -6.90 -1.81
CA ARG A 68 8.76 -7.36 -2.42
C ARG A 68 8.71 -8.84 -2.74
N GLU A 69 9.80 -9.39 -3.29
CA GLU A 69 9.86 -10.80 -3.70
C GLU A 69 9.74 -11.76 -2.53
N GLU A 70 10.22 -11.36 -1.34
CA GLU A 70 10.09 -12.14 -0.11
C GLU A 70 8.65 -12.13 0.45
N PHE A 71 7.79 -11.23 -0.01
CA PHE A 71 6.39 -11.13 0.41
C PHE A 71 5.39 -11.63 -0.64
N GLU A 72 5.89 -12.08 -1.79
CA GLU A 72 5.09 -12.60 -2.89
C GLU A 72 5.30 -14.10 -3.13
N PHE A 73 4.46 -14.64 -4.01
CA PHE A 73 4.58 -16.02 -4.50
C PHE A 73 5.09 -15.97 -5.93
N THR A 74 5.97 -16.90 -6.30
CA THR A 74 6.39 -17.07 -7.70
C THR A 74 5.15 -17.36 -8.53
N ASP A 75 4.93 -16.54 -9.56
CA ASP A 75 3.74 -16.54 -10.43
C ASP A 75 2.41 -16.63 -9.65
N HIS A 76 2.36 -15.99 -8.48
CA HIS A 76 1.18 -15.95 -7.61
C HIS A 76 0.65 -17.32 -7.14
N CYS A 77 1.45 -18.38 -7.24
CA CYS A 77 0.97 -19.74 -6.96
C CYS A 77 1.99 -20.68 -6.28
N SER A 78 3.28 -20.30 -6.20
CA SER A 78 4.32 -21.20 -5.70
C SER A 78 5.45 -20.47 -4.97
N GLY A 79 6.45 -21.22 -4.51
CA GLY A 79 7.65 -20.69 -3.86
C GLY A 79 7.67 -20.85 -2.34
N PRO A 80 8.70 -20.31 -1.66
CA PRO A 80 8.95 -20.54 -0.24
C PRO A 80 7.79 -20.11 0.68
N ASN A 81 7.04 -19.09 0.26
CA ASN A 81 5.92 -18.54 1.00
C ASN A 81 4.71 -19.50 1.10
N MET A 82 4.67 -20.59 0.32
CA MET A 82 3.66 -21.66 0.47
C MET A 82 3.70 -22.34 1.85
N ASN A 83 4.87 -22.32 2.51
CA ASN A 83 5.05 -22.89 3.83
C ASN A 83 5.16 -21.82 4.93
N ALA A 84 5.00 -20.55 4.57
CA ALA A 84 5.02 -19.46 5.55
C ALA A 84 3.67 -19.34 6.26
N THR A 85 3.70 -19.02 7.54
CA THR A 85 2.49 -18.70 8.30
C THR A 85 2.24 -17.18 8.30
N PRO A 86 1.00 -16.71 8.56
CA PRO A 86 0.73 -15.29 8.77
C PRO A 86 1.64 -14.67 9.85
N GLN A 87 1.91 -15.40 10.93
CA GLN A 87 2.80 -14.95 12.01
C GLN A 87 4.24 -14.71 11.51
N GLN A 88 4.79 -15.62 10.69
CA GLN A 88 6.12 -15.45 10.11
C GLN A 88 6.20 -14.27 9.14
N ILE A 89 5.12 -13.96 8.43
CA ILE A 89 5.04 -12.77 7.58
C ILE A 89 5.04 -11.49 8.43
N ILE A 90 4.29 -11.45 9.53
CA ILE A 90 4.30 -10.32 10.47
C ILE A 90 5.71 -10.11 11.02
N GLU A 91 6.35 -11.15 11.54
CA GLU A 91 7.72 -11.07 12.10
C GLU A 91 8.76 -10.61 11.06
N ARG A 92 8.61 -11.04 9.80
CA ARG A 92 9.47 -10.57 8.70
C ARG A 92 9.28 -9.08 8.43
N ILE A 93 8.04 -8.59 8.43
CA ILE A 93 7.74 -7.16 8.30
C ILE A 93 8.31 -6.37 9.48
N GLU A 94 8.12 -6.83 10.72
CA GLU A 94 8.66 -6.17 11.91
C GLU A 94 10.19 -6.07 11.84
N ARG A 95 10.86 -7.13 11.37
CA ARG A 95 12.32 -7.16 11.20
C ARG A 95 12.83 -6.12 10.21
N TYR A 96 12.19 -5.99 9.04
CA TYR A 96 12.64 -5.05 8.00
C TYR A 96 12.19 -3.61 8.27
N SER A 97 11.01 -3.41 8.85
CA SER A 97 10.47 -2.06 9.11
C SER A 97 10.90 -1.47 10.45
N HIS A 98 11.37 -2.31 11.38
CA HIS A 98 11.61 -1.97 12.78
C HIS A 98 10.36 -1.41 13.51
N VAL A 99 9.17 -1.79 13.04
CA VAL A 99 7.88 -1.42 13.64
C VAL A 99 7.31 -2.66 14.34
N LEU A 100 6.97 -2.56 15.63
CA LEU A 100 6.30 -3.65 16.35
C LEU A 100 4.80 -3.62 16.07
N LEU A 101 4.29 -4.69 15.47
CA LEU A 101 2.94 -4.80 14.93
C LEU A 101 2.06 -5.77 15.71
N GLY A 102 2.62 -6.79 16.36
CA GLY A 102 1.86 -7.90 16.94
C GLY A 102 0.63 -7.48 17.77
N ALA A 103 0.80 -6.56 18.72
CA ALA A 103 -0.30 -6.07 19.56
C ALA A 103 -1.35 -5.28 18.76
N ALA A 104 -0.93 -4.40 17.85
CA ALA A 104 -1.83 -3.59 17.02
C ALA A 104 -2.58 -4.47 15.98
N PHE A 105 -1.90 -5.46 15.41
CA PHE A 105 -2.46 -6.43 14.47
C PHE A 105 -3.55 -7.29 15.11
N ALA A 106 -3.39 -7.65 16.38
CA ALA A 106 -4.34 -8.47 17.13
C ALA A 106 -5.65 -7.74 17.50
N ARG A 107 -5.72 -6.43 17.34
CA ARG A 107 -6.93 -5.65 17.67
C ARG A 107 -8.11 -6.03 16.77
N PRO A 108 -9.25 -6.46 17.33
CA PRO A 108 -10.38 -6.92 16.53
C PRO A 108 -11.02 -5.78 15.71
N GLU A 109 -10.98 -4.53 16.19
CA GLU A 109 -11.58 -3.37 15.52
C GLU A 109 -10.86 -3.01 14.21
N LEU A 110 -9.60 -3.45 14.05
CA LEU A 110 -8.82 -3.17 12.83
C LEU A 110 -9.48 -3.73 11.57
N GLN A 111 -10.35 -4.73 11.72
CA GLN A 111 -11.14 -5.27 10.60
C GLN A 111 -12.02 -4.20 9.93
N ASP A 112 -12.50 -3.20 10.67
CA ASP A 112 -13.41 -2.20 10.13
C ASP A 112 -12.66 -1.22 9.22
N VAL A 113 -11.40 -0.94 9.52
CA VAL A 113 -10.51 -0.16 8.65
C VAL A 113 -10.22 -0.91 7.35
N ILE A 114 -9.95 -2.22 7.41
CA ILE A 114 -9.76 -3.07 6.22
C ILE A 114 -11.02 -3.09 5.35
N LYS A 115 -12.19 -3.28 5.97
CA LYS A 115 -13.49 -3.26 5.28
C LYS A 115 -13.74 -1.90 4.64
N TRP A 116 -13.36 -0.81 5.30
CA TRP A 116 -13.53 0.54 4.76
C TRP A 116 -12.70 0.75 3.49
N HIS A 117 -11.41 0.38 3.48
CA HIS A 117 -10.57 0.46 2.28
C HIS A 117 -11.13 -0.39 1.13
N SER A 118 -11.54 -1.63 1.45
CA SER A 118 -12.13 -2.55 0.47
C SER A 118 -13.45 -2.04 -0.08
N LYS A 119 -14.32 -1.49 0.77
CA LYS A 119 -15.61 -0.89 0.39
C LYS A 119 -15.39 0.31 -0.51
N TYR A 120 -14.47 1.21 -0.13
CA TYR A 120 -14.16 2.40 -0.92
C TYR A 120 -13.63 2.04 -2.30
N ALA A 121 -12.70 1.08 -2.39
CA ALA A 121 -12.19 0.59 -3.67
C ALA A 121 -13.28 -0.03 -4.54
N ARG A 122 -14.11 -0.92 -3.98
CA ARG A 122 -15.22 -1.57 -4.70
C ARG A 122 -16.25 -0.56 -5.20
N GLN A 123 -16.62 0.42 -4.38
CA GLN A 123 -17.59 1.45 -4.75
C GLN A 123 -17.08 2.32 -5.92
N ASN A 124 -15.77 2.54 -6.02
CA ASN A 124 -15.14 3.28 -7.11
C ASN A 124 -14.71 2.39 -8.29
N GLY A 125 -15.07 1.10 -8.29
CA GLY A 125 -14.73 0.18 -9.38
C GLY A 125 -13.23 -0.10 -9.54
N ILE A 126 -12.44 0.06 -8.48
CA ILE A 126 -10.98 -0.13 -8.55
C ILE A 126 -10.67 -1.63 -8.68
N HIS A 127 -10.07 -2.00 -9.80
CA HIS A 127 -9.67 -3.37 -10.10
C HIS A 127 -8.16 -3.52 -10.22
N VAL A 128 -7.51 -2.71 -11.06
CA VAL A 128 -6.05 -2.77 -11.28
C VAL A 128 -5.29 -1.95 -10.23
N SER A 129 -4.00 -2.24 -10.04
CA SER A 129 -3.16 -1.53 -9.07
C SER A 129 -1.78 -1.20 -9.66
N PRO A 130 -1.35 0.07 -9.66
CA PRO A 130 -2.06 1.23 -9.10
C PRO A 130 -3.19 1.72 -10.02
N THR A 131 -4.17 2.38 -9.43
CA THR A 131 -5.14 3.25 -10.12
C THR A 131 -5.08 4.61 -9.45
N PHE A 132 -5.01 5.67 -10.24
CA PHE A 132 -4.94 7.04 -9.74
C PHE A 132 -6.34 7.67 -9.74
N MET A 133 -6.61 8.48 -8.72
CA MET A 133 -7.82 9.31 -8.66
C MET A 133 -7.40 10.74 -8.32
N VAL A 134 -7.90 11.70 -9.10
CA VAL A 134 -7.73 13.14 -8.85
C VAL A 134 -9.11 13.73 -8.61
N ASN A 135 -9.26 14.45 -7.49
CA ASN A 135 -10.55 15.04 -7.07
C ASN A 135 -11.74 14.07 -7.08
N GLY A 136 -11.49 12.79 -6.74
CA GLY A 136 -12.51 11.75 -6.67
C GLY A 136 -12.82 11.05 -7.99
N LEU A 137 -12.17 11.41 -9.10
CA LEU A 137 -12.36 10.80 -10.41
C LEU A 137 -11.16 9.94 -10.81
N VAL A 138 -11.43 8.71 -11.26
CA VAL A 138 -10.41 7.79 -11.79
C VAL A 138 -9.76 8.41 -13.03
N GLN A 139 -8.42 8.33 -13.08
CA GLN A 139 -7.60 8.79 -14.19
C GLN A 139 -7.03 7.57 -14.93
N PRO A 140 -7.75 7.02 -15.93
CA PRO A 140 -7.39 5.75 -16.57
C PRO A 140 -6.13 5.84 -17.45
N ASP A 141 -5.74 7.05 -17.80
CA ASP A 141 -4.58 7.37 -18.64
C ASP A 141 -3.30 7.64 -17.83
N LEU A 142 -3.38 7.67 -16.50
CA LEU A 142 -2.20 7.70 -15.64
C LEU A 142 -1.75 6.29 -15.27
N GLY A 143 -0.45 6.05 -15.33
CA GLY A 143 0.20 4.79 -15.00
C GLY A 143 1.47 4.95 -14.16
N SER A 144 1.86 3.88 -13.48
CA SER A 144 3.12 3.86 -12.70
C SER A 144 4.39 4.10 -13.53
N GLY A 145 4.30 3.95 -14.86
CA GLY A 145 5.39 4.18 -15.79
C GLY A 145 5.65 5.65 -16.09
N ASP A 146 4.66 6.52 -15.90
CA ASP A 146 4.79 7.93 -16.28
C ASP A 146 5.79 8.67 -15.40
N ASP A 147 6.38 9.72 -15.95
CA ASP A 147 7.16 10.68 -15.18
C ASP A 147 6.27 11.44 -14.19
N VAL A 148 6.86 11.84 -13.06
CA VAL A 148 6.16 12.58 -12.01
C VAL A 148 5.55 13.88 -12.53
N SER A 149 6.19 14.54 -13.50
CA SER A 149 5.69 15.76 -14.14
C SER A 149 4.37 15.55 -14.88
N VAL A 150 4.11 14.34 -15.42
CA VAL A 150 2.82 14.00 -16.05
C VAL A 150 1.72 13.95 -15.00
N TRP A 151 2.00 13.37 -13.84
CA TRP A 151 1.06 13.33 -12.72
C TRP A 151 0.81 14.74 -12.16
N ALA A 152 1.87 15.54 -11.98
CA ALA A 152 1.77 16.92 -11.52
C ALA A 152 0.91 17.77 -12.46
N ALA A 153 1.14 17.68 -13.78
CA ALA A 153 0.34 18.38 -14.78
C ALA A 153 -1.14 17.99 -14.72
N ARG A 154 -1.47 16.71 -14.45
CA ARG A 154 -2.86 16.27 -14.27
C ARG A 154 -3.49 16.80 -12.99
N ILE A 155 -2.74 16.86 -11.90
CA ILE A 155 -3.25 17.34 -10.60
C ILE A 155 -3.54 18.84 -10.64
N MET A 156 -2.72 19.61 -11.36
CA MET A 156 -2.79 21.07 -11.46
C MET A 156 -3.71 21.59 -12.58
N ALA A 157 -4.28 20.71 -13.40
CA ALA A 157 -5.23 21.03 -14.46
C ALA A 157 -6.65 21.23 -13.92
#